data_AF-A0A8B7JCY2-F1
#
_entry.id   AF-A0A8B7JCY2-F1
#
_cell.length_a   1.000
_cell.length_b   1.000
_cell.length_c   1.000
_cell.angle_alpha   90.00
_cell.angle_beta   90.00
_cell.angle_gamma   90.00
#
_symmetry.space_group_name_H-M   'P 1'
#
loop_
_entity.id
_entity.type
_entity.pdbx_description
1 polymer ?
#
loop_
_entity_poly.entity_id
_entity_poly.type
_entity_poly.pdbx_seq_one_letter_code
_entity_poly.pdbx_strand_id
1 'polypeptide(L)'
;QDFQEYLSYETVYANGTRTLTTVELSLQESGLERRWQRRRVRRKRQIYGIDGRFSISGNHFLMDYPFSATVKISTGCTGVLVSERHVLTAAHCIHDGKDYVKGAKKIKVGFLTPVQSAGNGTERLAMRWARVQRTLVPKGWIRGPNSVSMDYDYALLELRRPHQRSPMKLTVAPAAEEMAGKRIHFSGFDSDRPGELVYRFCGVEGETVHLIYQHCDARPGASGSGVYGKVWDPVQHKWERKVIGVFSGHQWLEVAGEQHHYNVAVRLTALKFAQICYWIKGDYKNCQNE
;
A
#
# COMPACT_ATOMS: atom_id res chain seq x y z
N GLN A 1 18.59 -7.31 16.47
CA GLN A 1 17.99 -6.02 16.88
C GLN A 1 16.49 -6.20 16.83
N ASP A 2 15.78 -5.89 17.90
CA ASP A 2 14.51 -6.56 18.23
C ASP A 2 13.38 -6.25 17.21
N PHE A 3 13.02 -7.20 16.33
CA PHE A 3 11.93 -7.07 15.36
C PHE A 3 10.60 -6.64 16.02
N GLN A 4 10.45 -6.99 17.29
CA GLN A 4 9.36 -6.60 18.18
C GLN A 4 9.18 -5.08 18.28
N GLU A 5 10.28 -4.32 18.40
CA GLU A 5 10.22 -2.86 18.51
C GLU A 5 9.68 -2.24 17.21
N TYR A 6 10.07 -2.78 16.05
CA TYR A 6 9.61 -2.26 14.76
C TYR A 6 8.16 -2.65 14.41
N LEU A 7 7.68 -3.77 14.96
CA LEU A 7 6.29 -4.20 14.86
C LEU A 7 5.37 -3.60 15.95
N SER A 8 5.93 -2.92 16.95
CA SER A 8 5.12 -2.02 17.79
C SER A 8 4.52 -0.93 16.91
N TYR A 9 3.40 -0.32 17.30
CA TYR A 9 2.72 0.64 16.42
C TYR A 9 2.02 1.75 17.20
N GLU A 10 1.79 2.85 16.49
CA GLU A 10 1.06 4.01 17.01
C GLU A 10 -0.33 4.07 16.39
N THR A 11 -1.35 4.19 17.23
CA THR A 11 -2.73 4.43 16.80
C THR A 11 -3.04 5.92 16.97
N VAL A 12 -3.46 6.56 15.89
CA VAL A 12 -3.96 7.94 15.91
C VAL A 12 -5.46 7.96 15.71
N TYR A 13 -6.17 8.59 16.63
CA TYR A 13 -7.63 8.70 16.59
C TYR A 13 -8.08 10.00 15.94
N ALA A 14 -9.32 10.04 15.46
CA ALA A 14 -9.90 11.23 14.82
C ALA A 14 -9.96 12.47 15.73
N ASN A 15 -9.95 12.31 17.05
CA ASN A 15 -9.85 13.41 18.03
C ASN A 15 -8.40 13.91 18.22
N GLY A 16 -7.42 13.29 17.57
CA GLY A 16 -6.00 13.62 17.65
C GLY A 16 -5.24 12.94 18.79
N THR A 17 -5.90 12.14 19.64
CA THR A 17 -5.21 11.36 20.68
C THR A 17 -4.37 10.25 20.04
N ARG A 18 -3.33 9.82 20.76
CA ARG A 18 -2.36 8.83 20.30
C ARG A 18 -2.17 7.76 21.36
N THR A 19 -2.12 6.50 20.96
CA THR A 19 -1.78 5.37 21.83
C THR A 19 -0.66 4.55 21.22
N LEU A 20 0.23 4.05 22.08
CA LEU A 20 1.32 3.16 21.69
C LEU A 20 0.96 1.73 22.10
N THR A 21 1.04 0.79 21.16
CA THR A 21 0.96 -0.64 21.42
C THR A 21 2.32 -1.28 21.21
N THR A 22 2.85 -1.92 22.25
CA THR A 22 4.07 -2.73 22.20
C THR A 22 3.73 -4.16 21.81
N VAL A 23 4.58 -4.78 20.98
CA VAL A 23 4.40 -6.15 20.50
C VAL A 23 5.53 -7.01 21.05
N GLU A 24 5.20 -8.12 21.70
CA GLU A 24 6.17 -9.14 22.15
C GLU A 24 6.04 -10.38 21.25
N LEU A 25 7.17 -10.90 20.74
CA LEU A 25 7.23 -12.06 19.84
C LEU A 25 8.27 -13.07 20.34
N SER A 26 7.87 -14.30 20.63
CA SER A 26 8.82 -15.39 20.91
C SER A 26 9.30 -16.03 19.61
N LEU A 27 10.38 -15.53 19.00
CA LEU A 27 10.98 -16.10 17.79
C LEU A 27 12.51 -16.19 17.88
N GLN A 28 13.06 -17.32 17.40
CA GLN A 28 14.48 -17.68 17.39
C GLN A 28 15.17 -17.15 16.12
N GLU A 29 16.29 -16.44 16.28
CA GLU A 29 16.94 -15.64 15.22
C GLU A 29 17.66 -16.49 14.14
N SER A 30 17.54 -16.06 12.88
CA SER A 30 18.59 -16.22 11.88
C SER A 30 18.70 -14.93 11.07
N GLY A 31 19.85 -14.26 11.19
CA GLY A 31 20.09 -12.94 10.60
C GLY A 31 21.36 -12.93 9.75
N LEU A 32 21.22 -12.37 8.55
CA LEU A 32 22.34 -11.80 7.79
C LEU A 32 21.77 -10.57 7.05
N GLU A 33 22.09 -9.37 7.54
CA GLU A 33 21.75 -8.12 6.87
C GLU A 33 23.00 -7.27 6.60
N ARG A 34 23.10 -6.76 5.37
CA ARG A 34 24.12 -5.81 4.94
C ARG A 34 23.63 -4.38 5.10
N ARG A 35 24.50 -3.54 5.65
CA ARG A 35 24.29 -2.13 5.98
C ARG A 35 24.37 -1.23 4.74
N TRP A 36 23.38 -0.37 4.52
CA TRP A 36 23.41 0.64 3.45
C TRP A 36 23.13 2.05 3.98
N GLN A 37 24.02 2.99 3.66
CA GLN A 37 23.86 4.43 3.97
C GLN A 37 23.28 5.16 2.76
N ARG A 38 22.37 6.12 2.99
CA ARG A 38 21.84 6.99 1.91
C ARG A 38 21.88 8.46 2.28
N ARG A 39 22.45 9.25 1.37
CA ARG A 39 22.34 10.72 1.30
C ARG A 39 21.01 11.12 0.66
N ARG A 40 20.34 12.13 1.22
CA ARG A 40 19.07 12.67 0.71
C ARG A 40 19.33 13.63 -0.45
N VAL A 41 18.94 13.23 -1.67
CA VAL A 41 18.76 14.17 -2.80
C VAL A 41 17.35 14.01 -3.33
N ARG A 42 16.62 15.12 -3.42
CA ARG A 42 15.21 15.20 -3.83
C ARG A 42 15.16 15.52 -5.33
N ARG A 43 14.96 14.53 -6.20
CA ARG A 43 14.65 14.75 -7.64
C ARG A 43 13.61 13.75 -8.17
N LYS A 44 12.97 14.14 -9.28
CA LYS A 44 11.59 13.87 -9.72
C LYS A 44 11.49 12.83 -10.86
N ARG A 45 10.39 12.05 -10.82
CA ARG A 45 9.71 11.19 -11.85
C ARG A 45 10.44 9.92 -12.24
N GLN A 46 9.76 8.76 -12.33
CA GLN A 46 10.34 7.59 -13.01
C GLN A 46 9.29 6.76 -13.76
N ILE A 47 8.92 7.31 -14.91
CA ILE A 47 8.43 6.53 -16.03
C ILE A 47 9.68 5.91 -16.67
N TYR A 48 9.69 4.59 -16.85
CA TYR A 48 10.80 3.85 -17.46
C TYR A 48 10.52 3.69 -18.95
N GLY A 49 11.23 4.47 -19.78
CA GLY A 49 11.02 4.45 -21.22
C GLY A 49 9.66 5.04 -21.62
N ILE A 50 8.86 4.25 -22.33
CA ILE A 50 7.53 4.64 -22.81
C ILE A 50 6.51 4.47 -21.67
N ASP A 51 5.65 5.47 -21.46
CA ASP A 51 4.61 5.44 -20.42
C ASP A 51 3.63 4.28 -20.65
N GLY A 52 3.79 3.20 -19.87
CA GLY A 52 2.96 2.00 -19.91
C GLY A 52 1.70 2.08 -19.06
N ARG A 53 1.33 3.27 -18.56
CA ARG A 53 0.16 3.45 -17.69
C ARG A 53 -1.12 3.72 -18.48
N PHE A 54 -2.18 3.02 -18.10
CA PHE A 54 -3.51 3.10 -18.73
C PHE A 54 -4.48 3.87 -17.83
N SER A 55 -5.15 4.88 -18.36
CA SER A 55 -6.26 5.50 -17.65
C SER A 55 -7.50 4.62 -17.80
N ILE A 56 -8.07 4.20 -16.68
CA ILE A 56 -9.31 3.42 -16.68
C ILE A 56 -10.46 4.38 -16.92
N SER A 57 -11.10 4.24 -18.07
CA SER A 57 -12.22 5.05 -18.52
C SER A 57 -13.48 4.19 -18.62
N GLY A 58 -14.63 4.75 -18.26
CA GLY A 58 -15.92 4.05 -18.29
C GLY A 58 -16.36 3.59 -16.90
N ASN A 59 -17.63 3.88 -16.57
CA ASN A 59 -18.14 3.72 -15.22
C ASN A 59 -18.24 2.26 -14.76
N HIS A 60 -18.52 1.33 -15.68
CA HIS A 60 -18.56 -0.10 -15.34
C HIS A 60 -17.18 -0.60 -14.87
N PHE A 61 -16.11 -0.35 -15.64
CA PHE A 61 -14.76 -0.76 -15.25
C PHE A 61 -14.30 -0.16 -13.92
N LEU A 62 -14.63 1.09 -13.62
CA LEU A 62 -14.26 1.75 -12.36
C LEU A 62 -14.96 1.17 -11.13
N MET A 63 -16.13 0.56 -11.33
CA MET A 63 -16.94 -0.07 -10.29
C MET A 63 -16.66 -1.57 -10.16
N ASP A 64 -16.00 -2.16 -11.16
CA ASP A 64 -15.59 -3.56 -11.15
C ASP A 64 -14.35 -3.83 -10.30
N TYR A 65 -14.28 -5.03 -9.77
CA TYR A 65 -13.08 -5.55 -9.11
C TYR A 65 -11.98 -5.82 -10.16
N PRO A 66 -10.72 -5.41 -9.94
CA PRO A 66 -10.14 -4.88 -8.69
C PRO A 66 -10.12 -3.35 -8.57
N PHE A 67 -10.56 -2.62 -9.60
CA PHE A 67 -10.42 -1.17 -9.68
C PHE A 67 -11.23 -0.43 -8.62
N SER A 68 -12.43 -0.92 -8.31
CA SER A 68 -13.31 -0.32 -7.32
C SER A 68 -12.73 -0.30 -5.91
N ALA A 69 -11.83 -1.24 -5.58
CA ALA A 69 -11.15 -1.27 -4.29
C ALA A 69 -10.07 -0.18 -4.15
N THR A 70 -9.65 0.47 -5.24
CA THR A 70 -8.65 1.54 -5.18
C THR A 70 -9.27 2.83 -4.67
N VAL A 71 -8.60 3.49 -3.73
CA VAL A 71 -9.11 4.71 -3.07
C VAL A 71 -8.08 5.83 -3.08
N LYS A 72 -8.56 7.07 -3.06
CA LYS A 72 -7.72 8.27 -2.93
C LYS A 72 -7.62 8.69 -1.47
N ILE A 73 -6.45 9.07 -1.00
CA ILE A 73 -6.27 9.59 0.35
C ILE A 73 -6.17 11.11 0.28
N SER A 74 -6.79 11.79 1.25
CA SER A 74 -6.84 13.27 1.26
C SER A 74 -5.47 13.94 1.36
N THR A 75 -4.42 13.21 1.75
CA THR A 75 -3.03 13.68 1.76
C THR A 75 -2.39 13.69 0.36
N GLY A 76 -3.12 13.20 -0.66
CA GLY A 76 -2.66 13.13 -2.04
C GLY A 76 -2.15 11.75 -2.47
N CYS A 77 -2.16 10.77 -1.57
CA CYS A 77 -1.78 9.38 -1.83
C CYS A 77 -2.94 8.51 -2.37
N THR A 78 -2.63 7.25 -2.63
CA THR A 78 -3.57 6.17 -2.94
C THR A 78 -3.62 5.16 -1.79
N GLY A 79 -4.70 4.38 -1.70
CA GLY A 79 -4.81 3.19 -0.87
C GLY A 79 -5.61 2.08 -1.57
N VAL A 80 -5.71 0.93 -0.91
CA VAL A 80 -6.54 -0.20 -1.33
C VAL A 80 -7.48 -0.62 -0.20
N LEU A 81 -8.76 -0.82 -0.51
CA LEU A 81 -9.76 -1.35 0.42
C LEU A 81 -9.50 -2.85 0.64
N VAL A 82 -9.24 -3.25 1.89
CA VAL A 82 -8.86 -4.63 2.28
C VAL A 82 -9.87 -5.30 3.23
N SER A 83 -10.86 -4.53 3.69
CA SER A 83 -12.11 -5.02 4.28
C SER A 83 -13.16 -3.92 4.15
N GLU A 84 -14.40 -4.16 4.58
CA GLU A 84 -15.47 -3.15 4.55
C GLU A 84 -15.09 -1.84 5.27
N ARG A 85 -14.19 -1.89 6.26
CA ARG A 85 -13.78 -0.73 7.06
C ARG A 85 -12.30 -0.39 6.96
N HIS A 86 -11.46 -1.16 6.28
CA HIS A 86 -10.02 -0.96 6.37
C HIS A 86 -9.41 -0.70 5.01
N VAL A 87 -8.55 0.32 4.96
CA VAL A 87 -7.77 0.71 3.78
C VAL A 87 -6.29 0.59 4.11
N LEU A 88 -5.57 -0.18 3.32
CA LEU A 88 -4.11 -0.28 3.37
C LEU A 88 -3.48 0.82 2.50
N THR A 89 -2.42 1.44 3.00
CA THR A 89 -1.67 2.50 2.31
C THR A 89 -0.23 2.57 2.82
N ALA A 90 0.57 3.50 2.31
CA ALA A 90 1.95 3.73 2.75
C ALA A 90 1.98 4.58 4.04
N ALA A 91 2.93 4.31 4.93
CA ALA A 91 3.09 5.03 6.18
C ALA A 91 3.49 6.49 5.95
N HIS A 92 4.33 6.74 4.94
CA HIS A 92 4.79 8.09 4.61
C HIS A 92 3.66 9.03 4.15
N CYS A 93 2.52 8.48 3.74
CA CYS A 93 1.31 9.24 3.42
C CYS A 93 0.65 9.85 4.66
N ILE A 94 1.08 9.45 5.86
CA ILE A 94 0.53 9.82 7.16
C ILE A 94 1.60 10.46 8.05
N HIS A 95 2.83 9.97 8.02
CA HIS A 95 3.91 10.38 8.92
C HIS A 95 5.23 10.50 8.16
N ASP A 96 6.03 11.55 8.32
CA ASP A 96 7.27 11.75 7.54
C ASP A 96 8.55 11.15 8.18
N GLY A 97 8.36 10.40 9.26
CA GLY A 97 9.43 9.83 10.10
C GLY A 97 9.85 10.77 11.25
N LYS A 98 9.33 11.99 11.30
CA LYS A 98 9.50 12.93 12.44
C LYS A 98 8.16 13.35 13.03
N ASP A 99 7.20 13.72 12.19
CA ASP A 99 5.86 14.10 12.60
C ASP A 99 4.81 13.69 11.55
N TYR A 100 3.55 13.82 11.94
CA TYR A 100 2.40 13.58 11.07
C TYR A 100 2.31 14.62 9.95
N VAL A 101 2.08 14.16 8.73
CA VAL A 101 1.95 15.04 7.57
C VAL A 101 0.72 15.93 7.70
N LYS A 102 0.73 17.08 6.99
CA LYS A 102 -0.40 18.01 6.98
C LYS A 102 -1.68 17.30 6.56
N GLY A 103 -2.70 17.36 7.42
CA GLY A 103 -4.00 16.75 7.18
C GLY A 103 -4.17 15.32 7.70
N ALA A 104 -3.11 14.68 8.21
CA ALA A 104 -3.19 13.32 8.78
C ALA A 104 -4.20 13.21 9.93
N LYS A 105 -4.33 14.25 10.77
CA LYS A 105 -5.31 14.30 11.88
C LYS A 105 -6.78 14.29 11.43
N LYS A 106 -7.06 14.67 10.17
CA LYS A 106 -8.41 14.74 9.60
C LYS A 106 -8.46 14.00 8.25
N ILE A 107 -7.72 12.90 8.18
CA ILE A 107 -7.57 12.11 6.96
C ILE A 107 -8.93 11.57 6.49
N LYS A 108 -9.15 11.62 5.18
CA LYS A 108 -10.34 11.11 4.51
C LYS A 108 -9.93 10.16 3.41
N VAL A 109 -10.80 9.18 3.15
CA VAL A 109 -10.65 8.22 2.06
C VAL A 109 -11.71 8.53 1.00
N GLY A 110 -11.28 8.74 -0.22
CA GLY A 110 -12.10 9.08 -1.37
C GLY A 110 -12.36 7.85 -2.24
N PHE A 111 -13.62 7.61 -2.56
CA PHE A 111 -14.08 6.59 -3.50
C PHE A 111 -14.58 7.26 -4.77
N LEU A 112 -13.94 6.95 -5.91
CA LEU A 112 -14.34 7.49 -7.20
C LEU A 112 -15.67 6.88 -7.64
N THR A 113 -16.74 7.68 -7.67
CA THR A 113 -18.13 7.21 -7.89
C THR A 113 -18.77 7.95 -9.06
N PRO A 114 -19.56 7.29 -9.92
CA PRO A 114 -20.41 7.94 -10.90
C PRO A 114 -21.48 8.80 -10.21
N VAL A 115 -21.67 10.01 -10.72
CA VAL A 115 -22.72 10.94 -10.30
C VAL A 115 -23.48 11.37 -11.54
N GLN A 116 -24.80 11.35 -11.45
CA GLN A 116 -25.66 11.84 -12.53
C GLN A 116 -25.58 13.37 -12.56
N SER A 117 -25.20 13.95 -13.71
CA SER A 117 -25.32 15.40 -13.90
C SER A 117 -26.79 15.78 -14.08
N ALA A 118 -27.28 16.70 -13.24
CA ALA A 118 -28.58 17.32 -13.39
C ALA A 118 -28.58 18.20 -14.66
N GLY A 119 -28.99 17.62 -15.79
CA GLY A 119 -29.32 18.40 -16.99
C GLY A 119 -28.96 17.81 -18.34
N ASN A 120 -28.20 16.71 -18.45
CA ASN A 120 -27.88 16.14 -19.78
C ASN A 120 -27.55 14.64 -19.82
N GLY A 121 -27.87 13.85 -18.78
CA GLY A 121 -27.66 12.40 -18.78
C GLY A 121 -26.20 11.93 -18.86
N THR A 122 -25.24 12.86 -18.89
CA THR A 122 -23.80 12.57 -18.87
C THR A 122 -23.37 12.22 -17.45
N GLU A 123 -23.05 10.95 -17.25
CA GLU A 123 -22.51 10.47 -15.98
C GLU A 123 -21.10 11.05 -15.77
N ARG A 124 -20.90 11.77 -14.67
CA ARG A 124 -19.61 12.35 -14.30
C ARG A 124 -19.05 11.64 -13.08
N LEU A 125 -17.76 11.36 -13.09
CA LEU A 125 -17.08 10.79 -11.94
C LEU A 125 -16.80 11.87 -10.89
N ALA A 126 -17.10 11.58 -9.63
CA ALA A 126 -16.78 12.43 -8.50
C ALA A 126 -16.21 11.63 -7.32
N MET A 127 -15.41 12.29 -6.50
CA MET A 127 -14.81 11.68 -5.31
C MET A 127 -15.77 11.76 -4.12
N ARG A 128 -16.27 10.62 -3.65
CA ARG A 128 -17.06 10.54 -2.41
C ARG A 128 -16.14 10.27 -1.22
N TRP A 129 -16.08 11.21 -0.28
CA TRP A 129 -15.15 11.14 0.85
C TRP A 129 -15.77 10.51 2.10
N ALA A 130 -15.19 9.40 2.54
CA ALA A 130 -15.44 8.75 3.82
C ALA A 130 -14.48 9.30 4.91
N ARG A 131 -14.97 9.37 6.14
CA ARG A 131 -14.18 9.77 7.32
C ARG A 131 -13.43 8.58 7.88
N VAL A 132 -12.19 8.82 8.30
CA VAL A 132 -11.37 7.85 9.04
C VAL A 132 -11.62 7.99 10.55
N GLN A 133 -11.78 6.87 11.23
CA GLN A 133 -11.95 6.74 12.68
C GLN A 133 -10.59 6.73 13.39
N ARG A 134 -9.66 5.90 12.91
CA ARG A 134 -8.29 5.82 13.41
C ARG A 134 -7.32 5.34 12.33
N THR A 135 -6.05 5.61 12.56
CA THR A 135 -4.93 5.26 11.68
C THR A 135 -3.86 4.53 12.47
N LEU A 136 -3.33 3.45 11.92
CA LEU A 136 -2.31 2.61 12.55
C LEU A 136 -1.02 2.67 11.72
N VAL A 137 0.09 3.02 12.38
CA VAL A 137 1.40 3.20 11.74
C VAL A 137 2.47 2.42 12.53
N PRO A 138 3.25 1.53 11.89
CA PRO A 138 4.34 0.81 12.54
C PRO A 138 5.42 1.74 13.11
N LYS A 139 6.00 1.36 14.24
CA LYS A 139 7.16 2.03 14.84
C LYS A 139 8.41 1.84 14.00
N GLY A 140 8.52 0.76 13.24
CA GLY A 140 9.57 0.61 12.23
C GLY A 140 9.64 1.82 11.29
N TRP A 141 8.50 2.41 10.92
CA TRP A 141 8.48 3.64 10.13
C TRP A 141 8.87 4.88 10.96
N ILE A 142 8.26 5.05 12.14
CA ILE A 142 8.38 6.27 12.97
C ILE A 142 9.76 6.40 13.64
N ARG A 143 10.31 5.30 14.13
CA ARG A 143 11.53 5.26 14.96
C ARG A 143 12.66 4.44 14.33
N GLY A 144 12.39 3.70 13.26
CA GLY A 144 13.40 2.87 12.63
C GLY A 144 14.56 3.71 12.09
N PRO A 145 15.78 3.17 12.10
CA PRO A 145 16.89 3.80 11.39
C PRO A 145 16.54 3.96 9.91
N ASN A 146 17.11 4.97 9.25
CA ASN A 146 16.82 5.28 7.85
C ASN A 146 16.98 4.08 6.90
N SER A 147 17.78 3.07 7.27
CA SER A 147 17.98 1.83 6.49
C SER A 147 16.81 0.84 6.58
N VAL A 148 16.04 0.85 7.68
CA VAL A 148 14.96 -0.12 7.97
C VAL A 148 13.57 0.53 7.85
N SER A 149 13.47 1.84 7.99
CA SER A 149 12.19 2.56 7.94
C SER A 149 11.37 2.24 6.68
N MET A 150 12.03 2.08 5.52
CA MET A 150 11.37 1.71 4.25
C MET A 150 10.69 0.33 4.30
N ASP A 151 11.21 -0.63 5.06
CA ASP A 151 10.62 -1.96 5.20
C ASP A 151 9.25 -1.90 5.88
N TYR A 152 9.02 -0.84 6.65
CA TYR A 152 7.80 -0.61 7.41
C TYR A 152 6.94 0.53 6.86
N ASP A 153 7.13 0.91 5.59
CA ASP A 153 6.34 1.95 4.92
C ASP A 153 4.93 1.46 4.51
N TYR A 154 4.17 0.98 5.49
CA TYR A 154 2.77 0.60 5.35
C TYR A 154 1.96 1.10 6.55
N ALA A 155 0.68 1.35 6.35
CA ALA A 155 -0.23 1.83 7.39
C ALA A 155 -1.66 1.41 7.06
N LEU A 156 -2.50 1.35 8.09
CA LEU A 156 -3.91 1.00 7.96
C LEU A 156 -4.80 2.15 8.41
N LEU A 157 -5.81 2.46 7.61
CA LEU A 157 -6.85 3.43 7.92
C LEU A 157 -8.16 2.68 8.22
N GLU A 158 -8.72 2.87 9.40
CA GLU A 158 -10.06 2.38 9.73
C GLU A 158 -11.10 3.46 9.41
N LEU A 159 -12.03 3.15 8.54
CA LEU A 159 -13.18 3.98 8.18
C LEU A 159 -14.20 4.02 9.32
N ARG A 160 -14.80 5.19 9.54
CA ARG A 160 -15.84 5.37 10.55
C ARG A 160 -17.12 4.58 10.26
N ARG A 161 -17.36 4.22 9.00
CA ARG A 161 -18.51 3.42 8.54
C ARG A 161 -18.05 2.38 7.52
N PRO A 162 -18.70 1.20 7.47
CA PRO A 162 -18.41 0.21 6.45
C PRO A 162 -18.77 0.73 5.05
N HIS A 163 -17.97 0.35 4.06
CA HIS A 163 -18.18 0.63 2.65
C HIS A 163 -18.64 -0.64 1.93
N GLN A 164 -19.53 -0.52 0.96
CA GLN A 164 -20.15 -1.65 0.25
C GLN A 164 -19.33 -2.17 -0.95
N ARG A 165 -18.10 -1.69 -1.13
CA ARG A 165 -17.28 -2.15 -2.27
C ARG A 165 -16.57 -3.42 -1.88
N SER A 166 -16.43 -4.33 -2.85
CA SER A 166 -15.68 -5.56 -2.66
C SER A 166 -14.22 -5.24 -2.30
N PRO A 167 -13.77 -5.58 -1.08
CA PRO A 167 -12.38 -5.40 -0.70
C PRO A 167 -11.48 -6.40 -1.43
N MET A 168 -10.20 -6.06 -1.59
CA MET A 168 -9.19 -7.02 -2.04
C MET A 168 -8.72 -7.88 -0.88
N LYS A 169 -8.58 -9.19 -1.12
CA LYS A 169 -7.96 -10.10 -0.16
C LYS A 169 -6.47 -9.82 -0.05
N LEU A 170 -5.94 -9.93 1.15
CA LEU A 170 -4.50 -9.89 1.43
C LEU A 170 -3.93 -11.32 1.36
N THR A 171 -2.63 -11.44 1.12
CA THR A 171 -1.88 -12.68 1.34
C THR A 171 -0.44 -12.35 1.69
N VAL A 172 0.25 -13.28 2.33
CA VAL A 172 1.71 -13.25 2.37
C VAL A 172 2.21 -13.27 0.93
N ALA A 173 3.13 -12.36 0.60
CA ALA A 173 3.70 -12.28 -0.73
C ALA A 173 4.43 -13.60 -1.05
N PRO A 174 4.04 -14.32 -2.12
CA PRO A 174 4.78 -15.48 -2.58
C PRO A 174 6.11 -15.05 -3.23
N ALA A 175 6.93 -16.00 -3.66
CA ALA A 175 8.04 -15.69 -4.56
C ALA A 175 7.52 -15.19 -5.91
N ALA A 176 8.31 -14.39 -6.63
CA ALA A 176 7.92 -13.87 -7.94
C ALA A 176 7.56 -14.99 -8.94
N GLU A 177 8.28 -16.11 -8.87
CA GLU A 177 8.11 -17.31 -9.69
C GLU A 177 6.75 -17.99 -9.53
N GLU A 178 6.14 -17.86 -8.35
CA GLU A 178 4.86 -18.51 -8.01
C GLU A 178 3.65 -17.67 -8.48
N MET A 179 3.88 -16.41 -8.86
CA MET A 179 2.83 -15.54 -9.38
C MET A 179 2.63 -15.76 -10.88
N ALA A 180 1.37 -15.77 -11.32
CA ALA A 180 1.06 -15.96 -12.74
C ALA A 180 1.76 -14.88 -13.60
N GLY A 181 2.64 -15.36 -14.49
CA GLY A 181 3.40 -14.51 -15.41
C GLY A 181 4.46 -13.65 -14.73
N LYS A 182 4.84 -13.92 -13.48
CA LYS A 182 5.79 -13.15 -12.66
C LYS A 182 5.47 -11.65 -12.61
N ARG A 183 4.19 -11.31 -12.67
CA ARG A 183 3.70 -9.94 -12.80
C ARG A 183 3.03 -9.44 -11.53
N ILE A 184 3.25 -8.16 -11.29
CA ILE A 184 2.54 -7.38 -10.30
C ILE A 184 1.70 -6.32 -10.98
N HIS A 185 0.66 -5.90 -10.28
CA HIS A 185 -0.35 -4.97 -10.78
C HIS A 185 -0.71 -3.99 -9.68
N PHE A 186 -1.01 -2.75 -10.06
CA PHE A 186 -1.65 -1.80 -9.15
C PHE A 186 -2.32 -0.65 -9.90
N SER A 187 -3.32 -0.08 -9.23
CA SER A 187 -3.99 1.14 -9.68
C SER A 187 -3.81 2.25 -8.66
N GLY A 188 -3.94 3.50 -9.12
CA GLY A 188 -3.77 4.66 -8.25
C GLY A 188 -4.03 5.99 -8.93
N PHE A 189 -3.98 7.04 -8.11
CA PHE A 189 -4.33 8.41 -8.48
C PHE A 189 -3.07 9.25 -8.67
N ASP A 190 -2.42 9.06 -9.81
CA ASP A 190 -1.23 9.79 -10.20
C ASP A 190 -1.51 11.30 -10.37
N SER A 191 -0.59 12.13 -9.86
CA SER A 191 -0.73 13.60 -9.85
C SER A 191 -0.72 14.24 -11.24
N ASP A 192 -0.18 13.56 -12.25
CA ASP A 192 -0.16 14.04 -13.63
C ASP A 192 -1.43 13.68 -14.43
N ARG A 193 -2.33 12.86 -13.86
CA ARG A 193 -3.65 12.52 -14.43
C ARG A 193 -4.76 12.78 -13.39
N PRO A 194 -5.01 14.04 -13.02
CA PRO A 194 -5.91 14.37 -11.92
C PRO A 194 -7.35 13.95 -12.20
N GLY A 195 -7.92 13.15 -11.29
CA GLY A 195 -9.30 12.69 -11.39
C GLY A 195 -9.47 11.33 -12.09
N GLU A 196 -8.42 10.85 -12.73
CA GLU A 196 -8.38 9.55 -13.39
C GLU A 196 -7.86 8.47 -12.44
N LEU A 197 -8.42 7.27 -12.55
CA LEU A 197 -7.81 6.07 -11.98
C LEU A 197 -6.86 5.49 -13.01
N VAL A 198 -5.58 5.44 -12.67
CA VAL A 198 -4.53 4.95 -13.54
C VAL A 198 -4.19 3.52 -13.16
N TYR A 199 -4.01 2.63 -14.12
CA TYR A 199 -3.65 1.22 -13.95
C TYR A 199 -2.32 0.93 -14.61
N ARG A 200 -1.56 -0.01 -14.03
CA ARG A 200 -0.31 -0.53 -14.60
C ARG A 200 0.01 -1.94 -14.13
N PHE A 201 0.92 -2.57 -14.84
CA PHE A 201 1.52 -3.84 -14.50
C PHE A 201 2.94 -3.91 -15.02
N CYS A 202 3.79 -4.71 -14.38
CA CYS A 202 5.17 -4.96 -14.80
C CYS A 202 5.65 -6.28 -14.18
N GLY A 203 6.84 -6.74 -14.59
CA GLY A 203 7.54 -7.83 -13.94
C GLY A 203 8.15 -7.40 -12.60
N VAL A 204 8.45 -8.39 -11.76
CA VAL A 204 9.34 -8.20 -10.60
C VAL A 204 10.79 -8.31 -11.10
N GLU A 205 11.58 -7.27 -10.86
CA GLU A 205 13.01 -7.22 -11.25
C GLU A 205 13.90 -7.84 -10.17
N GLY A 206 13.45 -7.79 -8.92
CA GLY A 206 14.14 -8.40 -7.79
C GLY A 206 13.33 -8.27 -6.51
N GLU A 207 13.70 -9.04 -5.50
CA GLU A 207 13.05 -9.01 -4.19
C GLU A 207 14.05 -9.21 -3.06
N THR A 208 13.70 -8.65 -1.91
CA THR A 208 14.32 -8.95 -0.62
C THR A 208 13.22 -9.48 0.30
N VAL A 209 13.58 -9.83 1.54
CA VAL A 209 12.59 -10.23 2.55
C VAL A 209 11.47 -9.19 2.67
N HIS A 210 11.80 -7.89 2.63
CA HIS A 210 10.87 -6.81 2.93
C HIS A 210 10.40 -5.97 1.73
N LEU A 211 11.09 -6.02 0.59
CA LEU A 211 10.84 -5.12 -0.54
C LEU A 211 10.78 -5.87 -1.87
N ILE A 212 9.92 -5.37 -2.77
CA ILE A 212 9.83 -5.76 -4.18
C ILE A 212 10.40 -4.61 -5.02
N TYR A 213 11.36 -4.91 -5.88
CA TYR A 213 11.97 -3.98 -6.84
C TYR A 213 11.38 -4.19 -8.24
N GLN A 214 11.02 -3.10 -8.89
CA GLN A 214 10.23 -3.13 -10.12
C GLN A 214 10.34 -1.83 -10.92
N HIS A 215 9.96 -1.90 -12.20
CA HIS A 215 9.93 -0.77 -13.13
C HIS A 215 8.51 -0.41 -13.61
N CYS A 216 7.48 -0.72 -12.82
CA CYS A 216 6.12 -0.23 -13.06
C CYS A 216 6.11 1.30 -12.94
N ASP A 217 5.69 1.96 -14.01
CA ASP A 217 5.60 3.41 -14.08
C ASP A 217 4.70 4.01 -13.00
N ALA A 218 5.22 5.01 -12.32
CA ALA A 218 4.51 5.69 -11.26
C ALA A 218 4.88 7.15 -11.15
N ARG A 219 3.89 7.95 -10.74
CA ARG A 219 4.05 9.36 -10.44
C ARG A 219 3.60 9.68 -9.03
N PRO A 220 4.03 10.81 -8.45
CA PRO A 220 3.57 11.21 -7.12
C PRO A 220 2.04 11.11 -7.03
N GLY A 221 1.54 10.51 -5.96
CA GLY A 221 0.12 10.16 -5.79
C GLY A 221 -0.20 8.68 -5.91
N ALA A 222 0.62 7.90 -6.64
CA ALA A 222 0.54 6.44 -6.65
C ALA A 222 1.04 5.78 -5.34
N SER A 223 1.77 6.52 -4.50
CA SER A 223 2.19 6.07 -3.17
C SER A 223 1.01 5.55 -2.34
N GLY A 224 1.19 4.37 -1.75
CA GLY A 224 0.17 3.66 -0.99
C GLY A 224 -0.77 2.77 -1.81
N SER A 225 -0.64 2.73 -3.14
CA SER A 225 -1.38 1.77 -3.98
C SER A 225 -1.15 0.32 -3.51
N GLY A 226 -2.23 -0.46 -3.45
CA GLY A 226 -2.14 -1.90 -3.19
C GLY A 226 -1.51 -2.62 -4.37
N VAL A 227 -0.32 -3.18 -4.17
CA VAL A 227 0.35 -4.03 -5.16
C VAL A 227 -0.21 -5.44 -5.02
N TYR A 228 -0.77 -5.97 -6.10
CA TYR A 228 -1.37 -7.29 -6.11
C TYR A 228 -0.77 -8.18 -7.20
N GLY A 229 -0.70 -9.47 -6.87
CA GLY A 229 -0.33 -10.53 -7.78
C GLY A 229 -1.53 -11.44 -8.05
N LYS A 230 -1.45 -12.24 -9.12
CA LYS A 230 -2.37 -13.33 -9.38
C LYS A 230 -1.75 -14.61 -8.80
N VAL A 231 -2.31 -15.09 -7.69
CA VAL A 231 -1.79 -16.20 -6.87
C VAL A 231 -2.73 -17.40 -6.98
N TRP A 232 -2.17 -18.61 -7.02
CA TRP A 232 -2.97 -19.83 -7.07
C TRP A 232 -3.59 -20.10 -5.70
N ASP A 233 -4.92 -20.25 -5.67
CA ASP A 233 -5.65 -20.73 -4.50
C ASP A 233 -5.79 -22.26 -4.60
N PRO A 234 -5.07 -23.03 -3.76
CA PRO A 234 -5.11 -24.48 -3.83
C PRO A 234 -6.43 -25.06 -3.31
N VAL A 235 -7.18 -24.32 -2.48
CA VAL A 235 -8.46 -24.77 -1.91
C VAL A 235 -9.57 -24.61 -2.94
N GLN A 236 -9.59 -23.46 -3.63
CA GLN A 236 -10.61 -23.17 -4.63
C GLN A 236 -10.20 -23.58 -6.06
N HIS A 237 -9.00 -24.16 -6.22
CA HIS A 237 -8.40 -24.56 -7.49
C HIS A 237 -8.50 -23.46 -8.57
N LYS A 238 -8.23 -22.22 -8.19
CA LYS A 238 -8.36 -21.07 -9.09
C LYS A 238 -7.29 -20.03 -8.82
N TRP A 239 -6.96 -19.26 -9.85
CA TRP A 239 -6.12 -18.09 -9.67
C TRP A 239 -6.93 -16.90 -9.14
N GLU A 240 -6.47 -16.29 -8.06
CA GLU A 240 -7.10 -15.13 -7.45
C GLU A 240 -6.14 -13.93 -7.39
N ARG A 241 -6.69 -12.71 -7.52
CA ARG A 241 -5.91 -11.48 -7.31
C ARG A 241 -5.89 -11.18 -5.82
N LYS A 242 -4.71 -11.20 -5.22
CA LYS A 242 -4.51 -10.88 -3.80
C LYS A 242 -3.44 -9.79 -3.65
N VAL A 243 -3.65 -8.86 -2.73
CA VAL A 243 -2.67 -7.83 -2.37
C VAL A 243 -1.50 -8.51 -1.65
N ILE A 244 -0.31 -8.26 -2.16
CA ILE A 244 0.97 -8.83 -1.68
C ILE A 244 1.92 -7.73 -1.19
N GLY A 245 1.55 -6.46 -1.37
CA GLY A 245 2.43 -5.35 -1.01
C GLY A 245 1.77 -3.99 -1.12
N VAL A 246 2.53 -2.97 -0.72
CA VAL A 246 2.13 -1.56 -0.77
C VAL A 246 3.18 -0.79 -1.55
N PHE A 247 2.78 -0.09 -2.61
CA PHE A 247 3.68 0.74 -3.39
C PHE A 247 4.19 1.90 -2.52
N SER A 248 5.51 2.00 -2.33
CA SER A 248 6.14 3.05 -1.52
C SER A 248 6.58 4.21 -2.41
N GLY A 249 7.49 3.96 -3.35
CA GLY A 249 8.05 5.00 -4.21
C GLY A 249 9.36 4.57 -4.86
N HIS A 250 10.18 5.54 -5.24
CA HIS A 250 11.45 5.30 -5.94
C HIS A 250 12.63 5.15 -4.97
N GLN A 251 13.51 4.19 -5.29
CA GLN A 251 14.76 3.87 -4.61
C GLN A 251 15.89 3.65 -5.64
N TRP A 252 17.03 4.33 -5.48
CA TRP A 252 18.31 3.86 -6.05
C TRP A 252 18.93 2.72 -5.23
N LEU A 253 19.71 1.86 -5.89
CA LEU A 253 20.61 0.88 -5.30
C LEU A 253 21.96 0.97 -6.01
N GLU A 254 23.04 0.79 -5.27
CA GLU A 254 24.37 0.63 -5.87
C GLU A 254 24.71 -0.85 -5.89
N VAL A 255 24.89 -1.41 -7.08
CA VAL A 255 25.23 -2.82 -7.29
C VAL A 255 26.50 -2.87 -8.12
N ALA A 256 27.55 -3.49 -7.59
CA ALA A 256 28.85 -3.60 -8.26
C ALA A 256 29.46 -2.25 -8.73
N GLY A 257 29.17 -1.15 -8.04
CA GLY A 257 29.64 0.20 -8.39
C GLY A 257 28.76 0.94 -9.39
N GLU A 258 27.68 0.33 -9.89
CA GLU A 258 26.70 0.98 -10.77
C GLU A 258 25.43 1.37 -10.01
N GLN A 259 24.87 2.55 -10.32
CA GLN A 259 23.61 3.01 -9.75
C GLN A 259 22.42 2.52 -10.56
N HIS A 260 21.60 1.68 -9.94
CA HIS A 260 20.34 1.19 -10.49
C HIS A 260 19.16 1.88 -9.82
N HIS A 261 18.16 2.25 -10.61
CA HIS A 261 16.94 2.91 -10.15
C HIS A 261 15.77 1.93 -10.21
N TYR A 262 14.99 1.88 -9.12
CA TYR A 262 13.82 1.02 -9.01
C TYR A 262 12.67 1.76 -8.36
N ASN A 263 11.46 1.49 -8.83
CA ASN A 263 10.30 1.68 -7.98
C ASN A 263 10.21 0.50 -7.01
N VAL A 264 9.71 0.77 -5.80
CA VAL A 264 9.74 -0.16 -4.68
C VAL A 264 8.36 -0.28 -4.05
N ALA A 265 7.99 -1.51 -3.73
CA ALA A 265 6.84 -1.81 -2.90
C ALA A 265 7.28 -2.55 -1.64
N VAL A 266 6.64 -2.23 -0.52
CA VAL A 266 6.78 -3.01 0.73
C VAL A 266 6.10 -4.36 0.52
N ARG A 267 6.88 -5.44 0.68
CA ARG A 267 6.42 -6.81 0.59
C ARG A 267 5.69 -7.23 1.88
N LEU A 268 4.51 -7.83 1.75
CA LEU A 268 3.77 -8.40 2.87
C LEU A 268 4.38 -9.73 3.31
N THR A 269 5.34 -9.66 4.24
CA THR A 269 5.85 -10.84 4.97
C THR A 269 4.79 -11.42 5.90
N ALA A 270 4.98 -12.65 6.38
CA ALA A 270 4.12 -13.28 7.38
C ALA A 270 3.86 -12.39 8.61
N LEU A 271 4.89 -11.75 9.16
CA LEU A 271 4.74 -10.88 10.34
C LEU A 271 3.92 -9.61 10.04
N LYS A 272 4.18 -8.95 8.91
CA LYS A 272 3.38 -7.78 8.47
C LYS A 272 1.93 -8.17 8.18
N PHE A 273 1.70 -9.32 7.54
CA PHE A 273 0.36 -9.85 7.30
C PHE A 273 -0.38 -10.11 8.62
N ALA A 274 0.26 -10.80 9.57
CA ALA A 274 -0.32 -11.07 10.89
C ALA A 274 -0.66 -9.77 11.64
N GLN A 275 0.22 -8.77 11.59
CA GLN A 275 -0.03 -7.46 12.20
C GLN A 275 -1.23 -6.74 11.55
N ILE A 276 -1.29 -6.70 10.22
CA ILE A 276 -2.41 -6.08 9.49
C ILE A 276 -3.72 -6.82 9.77
N CYS A 277 -3.69 -8.15 9.79
CA CYS A 277 -4.87 -8.95 10.13
C CYS A 277 -5.35 -8.67 11.56
N TYR A 278 -4.42 -8.59 12.53
CA TYR A 278 -4.76 -8.20 13.89
C TYR A 278 -5.42 -6.81 13.94
N TRP A 279 -4.90 -5.84 13.20
CA TRP A 279 -5.53 -4.51 13.10
C TRP A 279 -6.94 -4.54 12.51
N ILE A 280 -7.22 -5.47 11.58
CA ILE A 280 -8.53 -5.62 10.93
C ILE A 280 -9.53 -6.36 11.83
N LYS A 281 -9.11 -7.46 12.47
CA LYS A 281 -9.99 -8.40 13.17
C LYS A 281 -10.03 -8.16 14.68
N GLY A 282 -9.00 -7.55 15.25
CA GLY A 282 -8.81 -7.37 16.69
C GLY A 282 -8.28 -8.60 17.45
N ASP A 283 -8.05 -9.74 16.76
CA ASP A 283 -7.54 -10.99 17.34
C ASP A 283 -6.69 -11.77 16.31
N TYR A 284 -5.57 -12.33 16.77
CA TYR A 284 -4.65 -13.17 15.98
C TYR A 284 -5.25 -14.54 15.61
N LYS A 285 -6.16 -15.10 16.41
CA LYS A 285 -6.75 -16.43 16.11
C LYS A 285 -7.52 -16.43 14.78
N ASN A 286 -8.14 -15.31 14.44
CA ASN A 286 -8.89 -15.14 13.20
C ASN A 286 -8.00 -14.89 11.98
N CYS A 287 -6.67 -14.90 12.16
CA CYS A 287 -5.68 -14.69 11.09
C CYS A 287 -5.04 -15.99 10.58
N GLN A 288 -5.30 -17.13 11.23
CA GLN A 288 -4.66 -18.42 10.91
C GLN A 288 -5.38 -19.22 9.81
N ASN A 289 -6.58 -18.80 9.41
CA ASN A 289 -7.47 -19.55 8.51
C ASN A 289 -7.73 -18.84 7.15
N GLU A 290 -6.92 -17.84 6.77
CA GLU A 290 -7.02 -17.08 5.50
C GLU A 290 -5.76 -17.27 4.64
#